data_AF-A0A3A1N8G1-F1
#
_entry.id   AF-A0A3A1N8G1-F1
#
_cell.length_a   1.000
_cell.length_b   1.000
_cell.length_c   1.000
_cell.angle_alpha   90.00
_cell.angle_beta   90.00
_cell.angle_gamma   90.00
#
_symmetry.space_group_name_H-M   'P 1'
#
loop_
_entity.id
_entity.type
_entity.pdbx_description
1 polymer ?
#
loop_
_entity_poly.entity_id
_entity_poly.type
_entity_poly.pdbx_seq_one_letter_code
_entity_poly.pdbx_strand_id
1 'polypeptide(L)'
;MSTSYVFNPNFSYRNIVYQNEWQKISSGSLIGSLYYDYNIFDLNEADVINREKFFNVRLAPAYYYTFVLHDNWFLSANLSPSLGLRFSKTESGVEDNLEIENNTYITRRLGGGINLGYSSKRIIYGLNISFSADWYNEDNVSTTENDQFYGLLYFGYRFDPPKVLDKIFRPNKH
;
A
#
# COMPACT_ATOMS: atom_id res chain seq x y z
N MET A 1 -6.21 -4.53 -7.11
CA MET A 1 -7.23 -4.10 -6.11
C MET A 1 -6.92 -4.74 -4.76
N SER A 2 -7.51 -4.26 -3.68
CA SER A 2 -7.34 -4.88 -2.36
C SER A 2 -8.56 -4.69 -1.47
N THR A 3 -8.75 -5.61 -0.53
CA THR A 3 -9.67 -5.46 0.60
C THR A 3 -8.90 -5.66 1.90
N SER A 4 -9.25 -4.90 2.93
CA SER A 4 -8.53 -4.89 4.20
C SER A 4 -9.47 -4.79 5.38
N TYR A 5 -9.12 -5.42 6.50
CA TYR A 5 -9.85 -5.36 7.76
C TYR A 5 -8.95 -4.89 8.90
N VAL A 6 -9.42 -3.88 9.66
CA VAL A 6 -8.69 -3.31 10.80
C VAL A 6 -9.21 -3.95 12.08
N PHE A 7 -8.36 -4.70 12.77
CA PHE A 7 -8.76 -5.44 13.97
C PHE A 7 -8.96 -4.55 15.21
N ASN A 8 -8.27 -3.41 15.32
CA ASN A 8 -8.42 -2.49 16.45
C ASN A 8 -9.18 -1.21 16.03
N PRO A 9 -10.39 -0.97 16.57
CA PRO A 9 -11.18 0.22 16.22
C PRO A 9 -10.58 1.53 16.75
N ASN A 10 -9.72 1.47 17.78
CA ASN A 10 -9.05 2.64 18.33
C ASN A 10 -7.84 3.08 17.49
N PHE A 11 -7.55 2.39 16.39
CA PHE A 11 -6.45 2.70 15.50
C PHE A 11 -6.95 3.39 14.24
N SER A 12 -6.47 4.61 13.99
CA SER A 12 -6.78 5.33 12.74
C SER A 12 -5.80 4.90 11.65
N TYR A 13 -6.19 3.90 10.86
CA TYR A 13 -5.43 3.52 9.66
C TYR A 13 -5.35 4.66 8.63
N ARG A 14 -6.40 5.50 8.55
CA ARG A 14 -6.48 6.64 7.63
C ARG A 14 -5.46 7.74 7.94
N ASN A 15 -5.08 7.92 9.21
CA ASN A 15 -3.99 8.84 9.57
C ASN A 15 -2.67 8.47 8.86
N ILE A 16 -2.36 7.17 8.77
CA ILE A 16 -1.11 6.72 8.16
C ILE A 16 -1.18 6.82 6.62
N VAL A 17 -2.26 6.32 6.02
CA VAL A 17 -2.37 6.23 4.55
C VAL A 17 -2.63 7.59 3.91
N TYR A 18 -3.55 8.37 4.49
CA TYR A 18 -4.04 9.60 3.85
C TYR A 18 -3.63 10.88 4.58
N GLN A 19 -3.02 10.79 5.77
CA GLN A 19 -2.66 11.94 6.61
C GLN A 19 -3.83 12.89 6.95
N ASN A 20 -5.08 12.44 6.74
CA ASN A 20 -6.29 13.26 6.87
C ASN A 20 -6.93 13.19 8.25
N GLU A 21 -6.62 12.16 9.04
CA GLU A 21 -7.11 12.02 10.42
C GLU A 21 -5.95 12.26 11.40
N TRP A 22 -6.22 12.83 12.57
CA TRP A 22 -5.19 13.01 13.61
C TRP A 22 -5.36 11.94 14.68
N GLN A 23 -4.37 11.05 14.81
CA GLN A 23 -4.31 10.10 15.91
C GLN A 23 -3.75 10.80 17.16
N LYS A 24 -4.57 10.87 18.22
CA LYS A 24 -4.22 11.54 19.49
C LYS A 24 -3.73 10.57 20.57
N ILE A 25 -3.99 9.28 20.40
CA ILE A 25 -3.68 8.25 21.39
C ILE A 25 -2.79 7.20 20.74
N SER A 26 -1.74 6.81 21.44
CA SER A 26 -0.86 5.71 21.03
C SER A 26 -1.68 4.44 20.88
N SER A 27 -1.67 3.86 19.68
CA SER A 27 -2.50 2.71 19.35
C SER A 27 -1.92 2.04 18.11
N GLY A 28 -2.10 0.72 18.05
CA GLY A 28 -1.71 -0.09 16.90
C GLY A 28 -2.80 -1.07 16.53
N SER A 29 -2.76 -1.57 15.30
CA SER A 29 -3.68 -2.58 14.82
C SER A 29 -2.96 -3.56 13.92
N LEU A 30 -3.34 -4.82 14.04
CA LEU A 30 -3.20 -5.75 12.93
C LEU A 30 -4.20 -5.35 11.85
N ILE A 31 -3.79 -5.40 10.60
CA ILE A 31 -4.61 -5.17 9.42
C ILE A 31 -4.41 -6.35 8.50
N GLY A 32 -5.45 -7.15 8.33
CA GLY A 32 -5.45 -8.25 7.37
C GLY A 32 -5.83 -7.72 6.00
N SER A 33 -4.96 -7.89 5.00
CA SER A 33 -5.24 -7.44 3.63
C SER A 33 -5.15 -8.60 2.65
N LEU A 34 -6.10 -8.61 1.70
CA LEU A 34 -6.10 -9.49 0.53
C LEU A 34 -5.97 -8.61 -0.72
N TYR A 35 -4.89 -8.81 -1.46
CA TYR A 35 -4.61 -8.18 -2.73
C TYR A 35 -4.96 -9.14 -3.86
N TYR A 36 -5.59 -8.61 -4.89
CA TYR A 36 -5.89 -9.35 -6.11
C TYR A 36 -5.83 -8.40 -7.31
N ASP A 37 -5.19 -8.83 -8.38
CA ASP A 37 -5.05 -8.03 -9.59
C ASP A 37 -4.93 -8.93 -10.81
N TYR A 38 -5.48 -8.43 -11.92
CA TYR A 38 -5.41 -9.05 -13.22
C TYR A 38 -4.77 -8.06 -14.18
N ASN A 39 -3.70 -8.46 -14.84
CA ASN A 39 -2.98 -7.61 -15.77
C ASN A 39 -2.77 -8.34 -17.08
N ILE A 40 -2.69 -7.56 -18.14
CA ILE A 40 -2.38 -8.01 -19.50
C ILE A 40 -1.18 -7.18 -19.95
N PHE A 41 -0.08 -7.86 -20.24
CA PHE A 41 1.09 -7.29 -20.89
C PHE A 41 1.07 -7.75 -22.35
N ASP A 42 1.12 -6.80 -23.28
CA ASP A 42 1.06 -7.07 -24.71
C ASP A 42 2.21 -6.30 -25.37
N LEU A 43 3.17 -7.04 -25.92
CA LEU A 43 4.31 -6.51 -26.65
C LEU A 43 4.34 -7.18 -28.04
N ASN A 44 4.12 -6.38 -29.07
CA ASN A 44 4.22 -6.83 -30.46
C ASN A 44 5.45 -6.18 -31.11
N GLU A 45 6.44 -6.99 -31.46
CA GLU A 45 7.64 -6.56 -32.18
C GLU A 45 7.81 -7.40 -33.44
N ALA A 46 7.86 -6.74 -34.61
CA ALA A 46 8.25 -7.33 -35.90
C ALA A 46 7.65 -8.73 -36.18
N ASP A 47 6.32 -8.85 -36.16
CA ASP A 47 5.51 -10.08 -36.37
C ASP A 47 5.60 -11.16 -35.28
N VAL A 48 6.32 -10.90 -34.19
CA VAL A 48 6.31 -11.74 -32.98
C VAL A 48 5.31 -11.16 -31.98
N ILE A 49 4.28 -11.95 -31.68
CA ILE A 49 3.29 -11.66 -30.64
C ILE A 49 3.85 -12.19 -29.33
N ASN A 50 3.98 -11.32 -28.33
CA ASN A 50 4.29 -11.72 -26.96
C ASN A 50 3.26 -11.12 -26.01
N ARG A 51 2.32 -11.93 -25.57
CA ARG A 51 1.24 -11.53 -24.67
C ARG A 51 1.29 -12.36 -23.40
N GLU A 52 1.46 -11.69 -22.28
CA GLU A 52 1.39 -12.30 -20.95
C GLU A 52 0.13 -11.83 -20.22
N LYS A 53 -0.68 -12.77 -19.75
CA LYS A 53 -1.84 -12.50 -18.90
C LYS A 53 -1.55 -13.10 -17.54
N PHE A 54 -1.52 -12.28 -16.50
CA PHE A 54 -1.26 -12.77 -15.16
C PHE A 54 -2.30 -12.31 -14.15
N PHE A 55 -2.67 -13.23 -13.27
CA PHE A 55 -3.54 -13.03 -12.13
C PHE A 55 -2.77 -13.25 -10.84
N ASN A 56 -2.72 -12.23 -9.99
CA ASN A 56 -2.06 -12.30 -8.70
C ASN A 56 -3.09 -12.36 -7.59
N VAL A 57 -2.83 -13.20 -6.58
CA VAL A 57 -3.55 -13.20 -5.31
C VAL A 57 -2.54 -13.21 -4.18
N ARG A 58 -2.63 -12.27 -3.25
CA ARG A 58 -1.65 -12.13 -2.15
C ARG A 58 -2.34 -11.82 -0.83
N LEU A 59 -2.01 -12.60 0.18
CA LEU A 59 -2.35 -12.34 1.57
C LEU A 59 -1.23 -11.55 2.23
N ALA A 60 -1.59 -10.46 2.90
CA ALA A 60 -0.67 -9.48 3.44
C ALA A 60 -1.19 -8.99 4.80
N PRO A 61 -0.99 -9.76 5.88
CA PRO A 61 -1.15 -9.22 7.23
C PRO A 61 -0.11 -8.13 7.46
N ALA A 62 -0.52 -7.07 8.15
CA ALA A 62 0.35 -5.95 8.46
C ALA A 62 0.07 -5.47 9.88
N TYR A 63 1.10 -5.30 10.69
CA TYR A 63 0.95 -4.67 12.00
C TYR A 63 1.42 -3.22 11.92
N TYR A 64 0.56 -2.31 12.34
CA TYR A 64 0.85 -0.89 12.43
C TYR A 64 0.81 -0.46 13.89
N TYR A 65 1.74 0.40 14.28
CA TYR A 65 1.74 1.02 15.59
C TYR A 65 2.09 2.49 15.47
N THR A 66 1.31 3.35 16.14
CA THR A 66 1.60 4.78 16.27
C THR A 66 1.81 5.11 17.73
N PHE A 67 2.95 5.70 18.03
CA PHE A 67 3.27 6.29 19.32
C PHE A 67 3.06 7.80 19.24
N VAL A 68 2.23 8.35 20.12
CA VAL A 68 1.94 9.79 20.21
C VAL A 68 2.69 10.38 21.42
N LEU A 69 3.46 11.43 21.18
CA LEU A 69 4.26 12.14 22.18
C LEU A 69 3.75 13.58 22.31
N HIS A 70 3.43 14.01 23.55
CA HIS A 70 2.93 15.37 23.85
C HIS A 70 1.75 15.80 22.95
N ASP A 71 0.84 14.87 22.63
CA ASP A 71 -0.37 15.00 21.79
C ASP A 71 -0.17 15.38 20.31
N ASN A 72 0.91 16.09 19.95
CA ASN A 72 1.11 16.64 18.61
C ASN A 72 2.16 15.89 17.79
N TRP A 73 3.15 15.28 18.43
CA TRP A 73 4.17 14.49 17.73
C TRP A 73 3.72 13.06 17.64
N PHE A 74 3.98 12.41 16.51
CA PHE A 74 3.71 11.00 16.34
C PHE A 74 4.86 10.31 15.61
N LEU A 75 5.15 9.08 16.05
CA LEU A 75 6.04 8.15 15.40
C LEU A 75 5.24 6.88 15.11
N SER A 76 5.03 6.59 13.83
CA SER A 76 4.38 5.36 13.39
C SER A 76 5.38 4.44 12.73
N ALA A 77 5.24 3.14 12.96
CA ALA A 77 5.98 2.10 12.27
C ALA A 77 5.02 1.00 11.81
N ASN A 78 5.36 0.33 10.71
CA ASN A 78 4.60 -0.80 10.22
C ASN A 78 5.49 -1.84 9.55
N LEU A 79 5.00 -3.07 9.57
CA LEU A 79 5.61 -4.22 8.90
C LEU A 79 4.51 -5.14 8.36
N SER A 80 4.69 -5.61 7.14
CA SER A 80 3.76 -6.45 6.41
C SER A 80 4.48 -7.58 5.66
N PRO A 81 4.66 -8.75 6.29
CA PRO A 81 4.99 -9.96 5.56
C PRO A 81 3.79 -10.39 4.72
N SER A 82 4.06 -10.83 3.49
CA SER A 82 3.03 -11.21 2.52
C SER A 82 3.43 -12.46 1.76
N LEU A 83 2.44 -13.30 1.45
CA LEU A 83 2.58 -14.49 0.63
C LEU A 83 1.49 -14.48 -0.43
N GLY A 84 1.83 -14.81 -1.66
CA GLY A 84 0.88 -14.84 -2.76
C GLY A 84 1.19 -15.87 -3.81
N LEU A 85 0.24 -16.02 -4.74
CA LEU A 85 0.33 -16.86 -5.92
C LEU A 85 0.16 -15.99 -7.15
N ARG A 86 1.01 -16.20 -8.15
CA ARG A 86 0.84 -15.65 -9.49
C ARG A 86 0.50 -16.80 -10.44
N PHE A 87 -0.60 -16.65 -11.16
CA PHE A 87 -0.96 -17.50 -12.29
C PHE A 87 -0.67 -16.71 -13.55
N SER A 88 0.27 -17.16 -14.37
CA SER A 88 0.61 -16.51 -15.63
C SER A 88 0.27 -17.41 -16.81
N LYS A 89 -0.24 -16.81 -17.87
CA LYS A 89 -0.45 -17.41 -19.18
C LYS A 89 0.31 -16.58 -20.21
N THR A 90 1.32 -17.17 -20.82
CA THR A 90 2.14 -16.54 -21.85
C THR A 90 1.74 -17.10 -23.21
N GLU A 91 1.46 -16.22 -24.16
CA GLU A 91 1.19 -16.49 -25.57
C GLU A 91 2.36 -15.86 -26.35
N SER A 92 3.28 -16.69 -26.86
CA SER A 92 4.49 -16.24 -27.57
C SER A 92 4.63 -16.95 -28.91
N GLY A 93 4.89 -16.20 -29.99
CA GLY A 93 5.12 -16.79 -31.31
C GLY A 93 4.75 -15.88 -32.47
N VAL A 94 4.73 -16.44 -33.68
CA VAL A 94 4.25 -15.77 -34.90
C VAL A 94 2.75 -16.07 -35.04
N GLU A 95 1.97 -15.20 -35.68
CA GLU A 95 0.49 -15.32 -35.76
C GLU A 95 -0.03 -16.72 -36.16
N ASP A 96 0.73 -17.49 -36.96
CA ASP A 96 0.42 -18.86 -37.37
C ASP A 96 0.93 -19.99 -36.43
N ASN A 97 1.85 -19.71 -35.51
CA ASN A 97 2.45 -20.67 -34.57
C ASN A 97 2.65 -20.03 -33.18
N LEU A 98 1.55 -19.94 -32.41
CA LEU A 98 1.56 -19.45 -31.04
C LEU A 98 1.82 -20.60 -30.05
N GLU A 99 2.87 -20.47 -29.25
CA GLU A 99 3.10 -21.32 -28.08
C GLU A 99 2.33 -20.75 -26.88
N ILE A 100 1.68 -21.63 -26.11
CA ILE A 100 0.92 -21.27 -24.92
C ILE A 100 1.54 -21.94 -23.71
N GLU A 101 2.07 -21.15 -22.79
CA GLU A 101 2.65 -21.62 -21.53
C GLU A 101 1.80 -21.14 -20.35
N ASN A 102 1.55 -22.03 -19.38
CA ASN A 102 0.81 -21.71 -18.16
C ASN A 102 1.69 -22.01 -16.95
N ASN A 103 2.07 -20.97 -16.21
CA ASN A 103 2.96 -21.10 -15.07
C ASN A 103 2.28 -20.61 -13.79
N THR A 104 2.56 -21.29 -12.68
CA THR A 104 2.08 -20.90 -11.36
C THR A 104 3.27 -20.75 -10.44
N TYR A 105 3.29 -19.66 -9.71
CA TYR A 105 4.47 -19.30 -8.96
C TYR A 105 4.11 -18.71 -7.59
N ILE A 106 4.99 -18.93 -6.63
CA ILE A 106 4.82 -18.43 -5.26
C ILE A 106 5.58 -17.11 -5.12
N THR A 107 4.85 -16.06 -4.74
CA THR A 107 5.40 -14.73 -4.44
C THR A 107 5.54 -14.54 -2.94
N ARG A 108 6.64 -13.93 -2.50
CA ARG A 108 6.85 -13.51 -1.11
C ARG A 108 7.18 -12.02 -1.15
N ARG A 109 6.60 -11.25 -0.24
CA ARG A 109 6.90 -9.82 -0.12
C ARG A 109 7.03 -9.44 1.33
N LEU A 110 8.01 -8.60 1.65
CA LEU A 110 8.11 -7.94 2.93
C LEU A 110 8.02 -6.43 2.69
N GLY A 111 6.96 -5.80 3.18
CA GLY A 111 6.80 -4.36 3.16
C GLY A 111 6.92 -3.77 4.56
N GLY A 112 7.37 -2.54 4.68
CA GLY A 112 7.35 -1.82 5.94
C GLY A 112 7.54 -0.33 5.76
N GLY A 113 7.47 0.40 6.87
CA GLY A 113 7.73 1.82 6.83
C GLY A 113 7.66 2.49 8.19
N ILE A 114 8.23 3.68 8.24
CA ILE A 114 8.29 4.56 9.41
C ILE A 114 7.72 5.91 8.99
N ASN A 115 6.92 6.53 9.85
CA ASN A 115 6.37 7.87 9.66
C ASN A 115 6.62 8.67 10.92
N LEU A 116 7.39 9.75 10.81
CA LEU A 116 7.57 10.72 11.89
C LEU A 116 6.87 12.01 11.48
N GLY A 117 6.00 12.54 12.33
CA GLY A 117 5.31 13.78 12.00
C GLY A 117 4.84 14.57 13.19
N TYR A 118 4.42 15.78 12.88
CA TYR A 118 3.76 16.70 13.78
C TYR A 118 2.39 17.05 13.22
N SER A 119 1.34 16.94 14.04
CA SER A 119 -0.03 17.23 13.67
C SER A 119 -0.65 18.16 14.71
N SER A 120 -1.09 19.33 14.26
CA SER A 120 -1.77 20.34 15.08
C SER A 120 -3.06 20.81 14.41
N LYS A 121 -3.87 21.62 15.07
CA LYS A 121 -5.14 22.11 14.49
C LYS A 121 -4.96 22.86 13.16
N ARG A 122 -3.80 23.47 12.92
CA ARG A 122 -3.53 24.30 11.73
C ARG A 122 -2.43 23.76 10.84
N ILE A 123 -1.41 23.11 11.39
CA ILE A 123 -0.21 22.73 10.65
C ILE A 123 0.01 21.23 10.79
N ILE A 124 0.39 20.60 9.68
CA ILE A 124 0.83 19.21 9.61
C ILE A 124 2.14 19.19 8.84
N TYR A 125 3.14 18.45 9.32
CA TYR A 125 4.33 18.15 8.53
C TYR A 125 4.95 16.84 9.01
N GLY A 126 5.77 16.23 8.17
CA GLY A 126 6.47 15.02 8.56
C GLY A 126 7.27 14.39 7.45
N LEU A 127 7.86 13.26 7.81
CA LEU A 127 8.67 12.41 6.98
C LEU A 127 8.11 10.98 7.05
N ASN A 128 7.78 10.43 5.89
CA ASN A 128 7.41 9.05 5.70
C ASN A 128 8.53 8.34 4.93
N ILE A 129 8.92 7.16 5.39
CA ILE A 129 9.88 6.29 4.72
C ILE A 129 9.22 4.93 4.61
N SER A 130 9.20 4.35 3.41
CA SER A 130 8.71 3.00 3.19
C SER A 130 9.71 2.18 2.40
N PHE A 131 9.70 0.88 2.65
CA PHE A 131 10.50 -0.09 1.93
C PHE A 131 9.63 -1.29 1.55
N SER A 132 10.02 -1.97 0.48
CA SER A 132 9.50 -3.29 0.18
C SER A 132 10.50 -4.13 -0.58
N ALA A 133 10.60 -5.40 -0.19
CA ALA A 133 11.38 -6.43 -0.86
C ALA A 133 10.43 -7.50 -1.40
N ASP A 134 10.53 -7.78 -2.70
CA ASP A 134 9.78 -8.83 -3.38
C ASP A 134 10.72 -9.96 -3.79
N TRP A 135 10.30 -11.20 -3.53
CA TRP A 135 10.98 -12.41 -3.98
C TRP A 135 9.99 -13.33 -4.69
N TYR A 136 10.45 -13.92 -5.79
CA TYR A 136 9.68 -14.82 -6.60
C TYR A 136 10.52 -15.99 -7.10
N ASN A 137 9.97 -17.20 -7.02
CA ASN A 137 10.65 -18.39 -7.51
C ASN A 137 10.23 -18.64 -8.96
N GLU A 138 11.10 -18.28 -9.90
CA GLU A 138 11.00 -18.59 -11.32
C GLU A 138 11.97 -19.75 -11.57
N ASP A 139 11.50 -20.99 -11.39
CA ASP A 139 12.19 -22.28 -11.51
C ASP A 139 13.73 -22.36 -11.33
N ASN A 140 14.15 -23.01 -10.23
CA ASN A 140 15.47 -23.58 -9.89
C ASN A 140 16.78 -22.78 -10.06
N VAL A 141 16.87 -21.61 -10.70
CA VAL A 141 18.17 -20.92 -10.87
C VAL A 141 18.15 -19.39 -10.73
N SER A 142 17.00 -18.71 -10.69
CA SER A 142 16.98 -17.24 -10.53
C SER A 142 15.95 -16.75 -9.51
N THR A 143 16.45 -16.32 -8.35
CA THR A 143 15.69 -15.47 -7.42
C THR A 143 15.79 -14.03 -7.91
N THR A 144 14.72 -13.50 -8.49
CA THR A 144 14.65 -12.07 -8.80
C THR A 144 14.27 -11.33 -7.52
N GLU A 145 15.18 -10.49 -7.04
CA GLU A 145 15.02 -9.61 -5.88
C GLU A 145 14.73 -8.20 -6.37
N ASN A 146 13.60 -7.63 -5.97
CA ASN A 146 13.23 -6.26 -6.30
C ASN A 146 12.97 -5.48 -5.01
N ASP A 147 13.94 -4.63 -4.67
CA ASP A 147 13.89 -3.76 -3.51
C ASP A 147 13.48 -2.35 -3.92
N GLN A 148 12.43 -1.84 -3.28
CA GLN A 148 11.95 -0.47 -3.47
C GLN A 148 12.07 0.29 -2.16
N PHE A 149 12.65 1.49 -2.25
CA PHE A 149 12.78 2.43 -1.14
C PHE A 149 12.16 3.77 -1.53
N TYR A 150 11.30 4.32 -0.68
CA TYR A 150 10.55 5.54 -0.96
C TYR A 150 10.55 6.49 0.24
N GLY A 151 10.79 7.78 -0.03
CA GLY A 151 10.87 8.86 0.96
C GLY A 151 9.89 10.00 0.69
N LEU A 152 8.88 10.10 1.53
CA LEU A 152 7.84 11.11 1.73
C LEU A 152 8.17 12.32 2.62
N LEU A 153 8.62 13.47 2.10
CA LEU A 153 8.53 14.74 2.88
C LEU A 153 7.21 15.48 2.57
N TYR A 154 6.45 15.85 3.60
CA TYR A 154 5.17 16.54 3.43
C TYR A 154 4.97 17.70 4.38
N PHE A 155 4.25 18.72 3.90
CA PHE A 155 3.84 19.92 4.64
C PHE A 155 2.41 20.27 4.26
N GLY A 156 1.57 20.62 5.23
CA GLY A 156 0.17 20.90 5.03
C GLY A 156 -0.39 21.92 6.03
N TYR A 157 -1.43 22.63 5.60
CA TYR A 157 -2.17 23.60 6.39
C TYR A 157 -3.66 23.26 6.41
N ARG A 158 -4.27 23.25 7.61
CA ARG A 158 -5.70 23.01 7.84
C ARG A 158 -6.42 24.35 7.86
N PHE A 159 -7.34 24.54 6.91
CA PHE A 159 -8.19 25.71 6.85
C PHE A 159 -9.41 25.55 7.76
N ASP A 160 -9.74 26.61 8.51
CA ASP A 160 -11.00 26.67 9.23
C ASP A 160 -12.17 26.74 8.23
N PRO A 161 -13.33 26.11 8.53
CA PRO A 161 -14.47 26.15 7.64
C PRO A 161 -14.97 27.59 7.42
N PRO A 162 -15.46 27.95 6.22
CA PRO A 162 -16.09 29.24 5.98
C PRO A 162 -17.27 29.49 6.94
N LYS A 163 -17.44 30.72 7.43
CA LYS A 163 -18.47 31.11 8.41
C LYS A 163 -19.90 30.66 8.04
N VAL A 164 -20.19 30.59 6.74
CA VAL A 164 -21.49 30.14 6.20
C VAL A 164 -21.74 28.66 6.52
N LEU A 165 -20.71 27.81 6.40
CA LEU A 165 -20.79 26.39 6.69
C LEU A 165 -20.76 26.11 8.20
N ASP A 166 -19.98 26.87 8.98
CA ASP A 166 -19.93 26.69 10.44
C ASP A 166 -21.31 26.93 11.09
N LYS A 167 -22.08 27.90 10.58
CA LYS A 167 -23.44 28.20 11.07
C LYS A 167 -24.47 27.10 10.73
N ILE A 168 -24.29 26.38 9.63
CA ILE A 168 -25.18 25.28 9.23
C ILE A 168 -24.89 24.00 10.02
N PHE A 169 -23.60 23.70 10.25
CA PHE A 169 -23.18 22.46 10.92
C PHE A 169 -23.08 22.57 12.45
N ARG A 170 -23.03 23.78 13.01
CA ARG A 170 -22.97 24.04 14.46
C ARG A 170 -23.88 25.20 14.87
N PRO A 171 -25.21 25.01 14.84
CA PRO A 171 -26.16 26.09 15.08
C PRO A 171 -26.15 26.65 16.51
N ASN A 172 -25.67 25.91 17.52
CA ASN A 172 -25.78 26.28 18.94
C ASN A 172 -24.41 26.41 19.65
N LYS A 173 -23.57 27.35 19.20
CA LYS A 173 -22.53 27.92 20.08
C LYS A 173 -22.83 29.41 20.27
N HIS A 174 -23.57 29.70 21.32
CA HIS A 174 -23.64 31.01 21.95
C HIS A 174 -22.69 31.02 23.14
#